data_AF-A0A7S1CKS0-F1
#
_entry.id   AF-A0A7S1CKS0-F1
#
_cell.length_a   1.000
_cell.length_b   1.000
_cell.length_c   1.000
_cell.angle_alpha   90.00
_cell.angle_beta   90.00
_cell.angle_gamma   90.00
#
_symmetry.space_group_name_H-M   'P 1'
#
loop_
_entity.id
_entity.type
_entity.pdbx_description
1 polymer ?
#
loop_
_entity_poly.entity_id
_entity_poly.type
_entity_poly.pdbx_seq_one_letter_code
_entity_poly.pdbx_strand_id
1 'polypeptide(L)'
;AGGGGGGDGPRPPPRAAAQAAGAVVAGGGGASGAAHAQGAAPKPSTLRGYLQIKQMDGTFGRPWKQWFVSIVGSKLFAFKADGDTTPKLSWSLTGARATPFEHRTKGCCFVVVTADGTEQPMCAESDDQRNDWCQAINTQSRYFAERTSPA
;
A
#
# COMPACT_ATOMS: atom_id res chain seq x y z
N ALA A 1 15.06 -17.65 66.61
CA ALA A 1 14.98 -18.52 65.42
C ALA A 1 13.94 -17.90 64.50
N GLY A 2 14.31 -17.26 63.38
CA GLY A 2 14.68 -17.89 62.10
C GLY A 2 13.38 -18.26 61.36
N GLY A 3 13.06 -17.86 60.13
CA GLY A 3 13.78 -17.26 59.01
C GLY A 3 13.22 -17.87 57.72
N GLY A 4 13.02 -17.06 56.66
CA GLY A 4 12.76 -17.47 55.27
C GLY A 4 11.30 -17.35 54.80
N GLY A 5 10.95 -16.86 53.61
CA GLY A 5 11.66 -16.37 52.42
C GLY A 5 10.57 -15.89 51.45
N GLY A 6 10.70 -14.75 50.77
CA GLY A 6 11.34 -14.64 49.44
C GLY A 6 10.29 -14.86 48.33
N GLY A 7 10.05 -13.99 47.36
CA GLY A 7 10.63 -12.69 47.04
C GLY A 7 9.80 -12.06 45.92
N ASP A 8 9.47 -10.78 46.11
CA ASP A 8 8.93 -9.88 45.08
C ASP A 8 10.09 -9.51 44.15
N GLY A 9 10.02 -9.96 42.89
CA GLY A 9 11.02 -9.67 41.86
C GLY A 9 10.67 -8.38 41.10
N PRO A 10 11.57 -7.38 41.03
CA PRO A 10 11.23 -6.04 40.59
C PRO A 10 11.10 -5.86 39.08
N ARG A 11 10.13 -5.02 38.71
CA ARG A 11 9.91 -4.41 37.38
C ARG A 11 11.20 -3.71 36.89
N PRO A 12 11.67 -3.95 35.66
CA PRO A 12 12.82 -3.23 35.13
C PRO A 12 12.48 -1.77 34.77
N PRO A 13 13.40 -0.80 35.01
CA PRO A 13 13.21 0.61 34.69
C PRO A 13 13.56 0.93 33.21
N PRO A 14 13.13 2.09 32.68
CA PRO A 14 13.46 2.53 31.32
C PRO A 14 14.91 3.04 31.27
N ARG A 15 15.65 2.74 30.20
CA ARG A 15 17.00 3.28 29.99
C ARG A 15 17.08 4.05 28.69
N ALA A 16 17.30 5.36 28.83
CA ALA A 16 17.66 6.27 27.75
C ALA A 16 19.19 6.29 27.53
N ALA A 17 19.55 6.47 26.26
CA ALA A 17 20.76 7.06 25.66
C ALA A 17 22.17 6.74 26.21
N ALA A 18 23.01 6.19 25.32
CA ALA A 18 24.44 6.48 25.28
C ALA A 18 24.84 6.78 23.82
N GLN A 19 25.34 7.99 23.59
CA GLN A 19 26.04 8.40 22.36
C GLN A 19 27.46 7.82 22.37
N ALA A 20 27.94 7.36 21.22
CA ALA A 20 29.37 7.32 20.91
C ALA A 20 29.57 7.58 19.42
N ALA A 21 30.55 8.45 19.15
CA ALA A 21 30.81 9.11 17.88
C ALA A 21 31.82 8.34 17.00
N GLY A 22 31.68 8.53 15.69
CA GLY A 22 32.78 8.61 14.73
C GLY A 22 33.35 7.29 14.19
N ALA A 23 33.00 6.95 12.94
CA ALA A 23 33.91 7.13 11.81
C ALA A 23 33.21 6.76 10.49
N VAL A 24 33.51 7.57 9.48
CA VAL A 24 32.93 7.62 8.14
C VAL A 24 33.35 6.44 7.26
N VAL A 25 32.39 5.83 6.55
CA VAL A 25 32.64 5.21 5.24
C VAL A 25 31.51 5.60 4.31
N ALA A 26 31.89 6.28 3.24
CA ALA A 26 31.04 6.76 2.16
C ALA A 26 30.41 5.60 1.38
N GLY A 27 29.14 5.74 1.01
CA GLY A 27 28.50 4.85 0.05
C GLY A 27 26.99 4.96 -0.01
N GLY A 28 26.49 5.88 -0.85
CA GLY A 28 25.25 5.66 -1.61
C GLY A 28 23.91 5.94 -0.92
N GLY A 29 23.41 7.16 -1.10
CA GLY A 29 22.02 7.43 -1.50
C GLY A 29 20.88 6.94 -0.59
N GLY A 30 20.66 7.63 0.53
CA GLY A 30 19.43 7.52 1.32
C GLY A 30 18.70 8.86 1.40
N ALA A 31 17.90 9.19 0.38
CA ALA A 31 16.99 10.34 0.44
C ALA A 31 15.63 9.88 1.00
N SER A 32 15.55 9.64 2.31
CA SER A 32 14.27 9.59 3.03
C SER A 32 14.00 10.95 3.64
N GLY A 33 13.47 11.83 2.80
CA GLY A 33 13.15 13.20 3.15
C GLY A 33 12.31 13.85 2.06
N ALA A 34 11.15 13.26 1.74
CA ALA A 34 10.16 13.97 0.95
C ALA A 34 9.38 14.88 1.90
N ALA A 35 9.94 16.07 2.13
CA ALA A 35 9.22 17.22 2.63
C ALA A 35 7.93 17.40 1.79
N HIS A 36 6.82 17.70 2.45
CA HIS A 36 5.60 18.16 1.81
C HIS A 36 5.86 19.49 1.08
N ALA A 37 6.30 19.41 -0.18
CA ALA A 37 6.29 20.55 -1.08
C ALA A 37 4.87 20.68 -1.66
N GLN A 38 4.07 21.56 -1.07
CA GLN A 38 2.87 22.09 -1.71
C GLN A 38 3.31 22.87 -2.96
N GLY A 39 2.87 22.45 -4.15
CA GLY A 39 2.99 23.25 -5.38
C GLY A 39 3.34 22.52 -6.68
N ALA A 40 3.65 21.22 -6.66
CA ALA A 40 3.86 20.46 -7.90
C ALA A 40 2.62 19.61 -8.22
N ALA A 41 2.10 19.72 -9.45
CA ALA A 41 1.10 18.77 -9.96
C ALA A 41 1.65 17.34 -9.76
N PRO A 42 0.89 16.43 -9.14
CA PRO A 42 1.40 15.11 -8.80
C PRO A 42 1.85 14.40 -10.07
N LYS A 43 3.11 13.95 -10.10
CA LYS A 43 3.60 13.11 -11.19
C LYS A 43 2.88 11.76 -11.14
N PRO A 44 2.52 11.17 -12.29
CA PRO A 44 1.89 9.87 -12.32
C PRO A 44 2.81 8.81 -11.69
N SER A 45 2.26 8.04 -10.77
CA SER A 45 2.98 7.01 -10.03
C SER A 45 3.10 5.72 -10.86
N THR A 46 4.28 5.10 -10.87
CA THR A 46 4.51 3.76 -11.45
C THR A 46 4.62 2.71 -10.35
N LEU A 47 3.62 2.65 -9.46
CA LEU A 47 3.61 1.66 -8.38
C LEU A 47 3.31 0.28 -8.96
N ARG A 48 4.10 -0.71 -8.54
CA ARG A 48 3.96 -2.11 -8.94
C ARG A 48 4.28 -3.02 -7.76
N GLY A 49 3.65 -4.19 -7.73
CA GLY A 49 3.85 -5.17 -6.66
C GLY A 49 2.76 -6.22 -6.62
N TYR A 50 2.92 -7.19 -5.73
CA TYR A 50 1.92 -8.24 -5.54
C TYR A 50 0.76 -7.76 -4.68
N LEU A 51 -0.46 -8.12 -5.09
CA LEU A 51 -1.68 -7.92 -4.32
C LEU A 51 -2.54 -9.19 -4.38
N GLN A 52 -3.31 -9.43 -3.32
CA GLN A 52 -4.38 -10.40 -3.37
C GLN A 52 -5.65 -9.74 -3.92
N ILE A 53 -6.24 -10.29 -4.97
CA ILE A 53 -7.45 -9.78 -5.61
C ILE A 53 -8.54 -10.83 -5.50
N LYS A 54 -9.75 -10.40 -5.11
CA LYS A 54 -10.96 -11.23 -5.18
C LYS A 54 -11.81 -10.77 -6.36
N GLN A 55 -11.84 -11.57 -7.42
CA GLN A 55 -12.65 -11.27 -8.60
C GLN A 55 -14.14 -11.37 -8.24
N MET A 56 -14.89 -10.29 -8.47
CA MET A 56 -16.34 -10.23 -8.27
C MET A 56 -17.02 -10.47 -9.62
N ASP A 57 -17.07 -11.72 -10.09
CA ASP A 57 -17.68 -12.13 -11.37
C ASP A 57 -19.12 -12.69 -11.20
N GLY A 58 -19.79 -12.36 -10.09
CA GLY A 58 -21.10 -12.92 -9.73
C GLY A 58 -21.04 -14.36 -9.21
N THR A 59 -19.88 -15.02 -9.25
CA THR A 59 -19.69 -16.35 -8.66
C THR A 59 -19.40 -16.22 -7.17
N PHE A 60 -20.34 -16.64 -6.33
CA PHE A 60 -20.11 -16.73 -4.88
C PHE A 60 -18.93 -17.65 -4.59
N GLY A 61 -18.03 -17.23 -3.69
CA GLY A 61 -16.98 -18.09 -3.13
C GLY A 61 -15.65 -18.14 -3.90
N ARG A 62 -15.39 -17.27 -4.87
CA ARG A 62 -14.05 -17.16 -5.47
C ARG A 62 -12.98 -16.87 -4.40
N PRO A 63 -11.88 -17.65 -4.35
CA PRO A 63 -10.80 -17.39 -3.42
C PRO A 63 -10.05 -16.11 -3.83
N TRP A 64 -9.45 -15.46 -2.84
CA TRP A 64 -8.42 -14.45 -3.05
C TRP A 64 -7.25 -15.07 -3.79
N LYS A 65 -6.81 -14.45 -4.89
CA LYS A 65 -5.66 -14.91 -5.68
C LYS A 65 -4.59 -13.84 -5.68
N GLN A 66 -3.33 -14.26 -5.63
CA GLN A 66 -2.21 -13.34 -5.77
C GLN A 66 -2.05 -12.96 -7.24
N TRP A 67 -1.86 -11.66 -7.50
CA TRP A 67 -1.62 -11.08 -8.82
C TRP A 67 -0.45 -10.12 -8.71
N PHE A 68 0.34 -10.04 -9.77
CA PHE A 68 1.27 -8.92 -9.94
C PHE A 68 0.49 -7.75 -10.51
N VAL A 69 0.52 -6.60 -9.85
CA VAL A 69 -0.28 -5.42 -10.19
C VAL A 69 0.64 -4.26 -10.54
N SER A 70 0.25 -3.46 -11.52
CA SER A 70 1.01 -2.28 -11.96
C SER A 70 0.09 -1.14 -12.38
N ILE A 71 0.41 0.08 -11.96
CA ILE A 71 -0.21 1.32 -12.45
C ILE A 71 0.59 1.83 -13.65
N VAL A 72 -0.08 1.96 -14.79
CA VAL A 72 0.51 2.49 -16.03
C VAL A 72 -0.46 3.49 -16.65
N GLY A 73 -0.09 4.77 -16.64
CA GLY A 73 -0.97 5.85 -17.10
C GLY A 73 -2.30 5.84 -16.33
N SER A 74 -3.43 5.95 -17.02
CA SER A 74 -4.76 5.96 -16.39
C SER A 74 -5.31 4.55 -16.08
N LYS A 75 -4.48 3.50 -16.09
CA LYS A 75 -4.95 2.13 -15.91
C LYS A 75 -4.20 1.40 -14.80
N LEU A 76 -4.93 0.51 -14.15
CA LEU A 76 -4.41 -0.52 -13.24
C LEU A 76 -4.48 -1.86 -13.97
N PHE A 77 -3.35 -2.54 -14.05
CA PHE A 77 -3.23 -3.85 -14.71
C PHE A 77 -2.90 -4.93 -13.70
N ALA A 78 -3.50 -6.11 -13.86
CA ALA A 78 -3.13 -7.32 -13.12
C ALA A 78 -2.65 -8.44 -14.05
N PHE A 79 -1.53 -9.04 -13.67
CA PHE A 79 -0.80 -10.08 -14.38
C PHE A 79 -0.68 -11.33 -13.50
N LYS A 80 -0.54 -12.51 -14.12
CA LYS A 80 -0.42 -13.75 -13.32
C LYS A 80 0.89 -13.77 -12.55
N ALA A 81 1.96 -13.25 -13.13
CA ALA A 81 3.27 -13.14 -12.50
C ALA A 81 3.97 -11.83 -12.92
N ASP A 82 5.01 -11.46 -12.17
CA ASP A 82 5.96 -10.42 -12.62
C ASP A 82 6.68 -10.86 -13.90
N GLY A 83 6.94 -9.92 -14.80
CA GLY A 83 7.53 -10.17 -16.12
C GLY A 83 6.53 -10.60 -17.22
N ASP A 84 5.28 -10.92 -16.87
CA ASP A 84 4.23 -11.14 -17.86
C ASP A 84 3.95 -9.85 -18.65
N THR A 85 3.83 -9.96 -19.97
CA THR A 85 3.53 -8.81 -20.84
C THR A 85 2.04 -8.61 -21.11
N THR A 86 1.22 -9.62 -20.84
CA THR A 86 -0.20 -9.62 -21.19
C THR A 86 -1.07 -9.55 -19.93
N PRO A 87 -1.71 -8.42 -19.63
CA PRO A 87 -2.58 -8.29 -18.47
C PRO A 87 -3.79 -9.21 -18.64
N LYS A 88 -4.23 -9.82 -17.53
CA LYS A 88 -5.47 -10.60 -17.47
C LYS A 88 -6.66 -9.78 -17.02
N LEU A 89 -6.40 -8.74 -16.24
CA LEU A 89 -7.41 -7.79 -15.78
C LEU A 89 -6.87 -6.38 -15.98
N SER A 90 -7.78 -5.46 -16.28
CA SER A 90 -7.45 -4.04 -16.35
C SER A 90 -8.64 -3.21 -15.91
N TRP A 91 -8.37 -2.17 -15.13
CA TRP A 91 -9.39 -1.21 -14.68
C TRP A 91 -8.96 0.21 -15.03
N SER A 92 -9.93 1.04 -15.41
CA SER A 92 -9.71 2.47 -15.59
C SER A 92 -9.60 3.15 -14.23
N LEU A 93 -8.56 3.93 -14.04
CA LEU A 93 -8.37 4.75 -12.84
C LEU A 93 -8.98 6.14 -12.97
N THR A 94 -9.36 6.60 -14.17
CA THR A 94 -10.00 7.90 -14.35
C THR A 94 -11.31 7.95 -13.56
N GLY A 95 -11.38 8.83 -12.55
CA GLY A 95 -12.54 8.93 -11.66
C GLY A 95 -12.70 7.77 -10.66
N ALA A 96 -11.71 6.88 -10.56
CA ALA A 96 -11.69 5.82 -9.56
C ALA A 96 -11.32 6.34 -8.17
N ARG A 97 -11.66 5.59 -7.13
CA ARG A 97 -11.27 5.85 -5.75
C ARG A 97 -10.80 4.58 -5.07
N ALA A 98 -9.75 4.68 -4.26
CA ALA A 98 -9.26 3.59 -3.44
C ALA A 98 -9.41 3.95 -1.96
N THR A 99 -10.06 3.07 -1.20
CA THR A 99 -10.33 3.29 0.23
C THR A 99 -9.98 2.03 1.03
N PRO A 100 -9.21 2.15 2.14
CA PRO A 100 -9.04 1.05 3.08
C PRO A 100 -10.38 0.55 3.62
N PHE A 101 -10.47 -0.76 3.87
CA PHE A 101 -11.60 -1.35 4.60
C PHE A 101 -11.17 -2.57 5.39
N GLU A 102 -11.94 -2.92 6.42
CA GLU A 102 -11.71 -4.11 7.22
C GLU A 102 -12.41 -5.33 6.61
N HIS A 103 -11.65 -6.38 6.31
CA HIS A 103 -12.21 -7.65 5.88
C HIS A 103 -12.14 -8.67 7.03
N ARG A 104 -13.24 -9.39 7.28
CA ARG A 104 -13.36 -10.33 8.42
C ARG A 104 -12.20 -11.33 8.54
N THR A 105 -11.65 -11.79 7.41
CA THR A 105 -10.62 -12.84 7.37
C THR A 105 -9.31 -12.44 6.70
N LYS A 106 -9.17 -11.17 6.28
CA LYS A 106 -7.98 -10.67 5.58
C LYS A 106 -7.60 -9.32 6.15
N GLY A 107 -6.33 -9.16 6.52
CA GLY A 107 -5.77 -7.86 6.92
C GLY A 107 -5.40 -7.01 5.71
N CYS A 108 -5.15 -5.72 5.94
CA CYS A 108 -4.53 -4.82 4.97
C CYS A 108 -5.31 -4.68 3.65
N CYS A 109 -6.65 -4.70 3.70
CA CYS A 109 -7.50 -4.65 2.52
C CYS A 109 -7.98 -3.24 2.16
N PHE A 110 -8.25 -3.04 0.88
CA PHE A 110 -8.79 -1.82 0.31
C PHE A 110 -9.66 -2.15 -0.90
N VAL A 111 -10.60 -1.27 -1.22
CA VAL A 111 -11.46 -1.42 -2.39
C VAL A 111 -11.16 -0.32 -3.38
N VAL A 112 -10.97 -0.69 -4.64
CA VAL A 112 -10.95 0.24 -5.76
C VAL A 112 -12.36 0.30 -6.34
N VAL A 113 -12.99 1.47 -6.31
CA VAL A 113 -14.28 1.70 -6.96
C VAL A 113 -14.05 2.56 -8.19
N THR A 114 -14.27 2.00 -9.36
CA THR A 114 -14.13 2.70 -10.64
C THR A 114 -15.31 3.64 -10.89
N ALA A 115 -15.17 4.52 -11.90
CA ALA A 115 -16.20 5.52 -12.21
C ALA A 115 -17.56 4.91 -12.60
N ASP A 116 -17.56 3.71 -13.17
CA ASP A 116 -18.77 2.94 -13.50
C ASP A 116 -19.39 2.22 -12.28
N GLY A 117 -18.83 2.38 -11.08
CA GLY A 117 -19.30 1.76 -9.86
C GLY A 117 -18.78 0.33 -9.62
N THR A 118 -17.93 -0.22 -10.49
CA THR A 118 -17.33 -1.54 -10.27
C THR A 118 -16.43 -1.52 -9.04
N GLU A 119 -16.69 -2.41 -8.08
CA GLU A 119 -15.89 -2.57 -6.88
C GLU A 119 -14.89 -3.71 -7.05
N GLN A 120 -13.61 -3.40 -6.90
CA GLN A 120 -12.54 -4.37 -6.94
C GLN A 120 -11.80 -4.42 -5.59
N PRO A 121 -12.16 -5.36 -4.70
CA PRO A 121 -11.45 -5.54 -3.44
C PRO A 121 -10.07 -6.16 -3.66
N MET A 122 -9.09 -5.63 -2.94
CA MET A 122 -7.69 -6.00 -2.97
C MET A 122 -7.13 -6.03 -1.54
N CYS A 123 -6.11 -6.85 -1.29
CA CYS A 123 -5.37 -6.83 -0.03
C CYS A 123 -3.87 -6.83 -0.27
N ALA A 124 -3.18 -5.98 0.49
CA ALA A 124 -1.73 -5.87 0.54
C ALA A 124 -1.14 -6.82 1.60
N GLU A 125 0.18 -6.91 1.66
CA GLU A 125 0.90 -7.68 2.69
C GLU A 125 1.05 -6.92 4.02
N SER A 126 0.94 -5.59 3.98
CA SER A 126 1.05 -4.71 5.14
C SER A 126 0.15 -3.47 5.03
N ASP A 127 -0.11 -2.80 6.15
CA ASP A 127 -0.88 -1.56 6.19
C ASP A 127 -0.18 -0.43 5.43
N ASP A 128 1.15 -0.35 5.52
CA ASP A 128 1.94 0.63 4.77
C ASP A 128 1.78 0.41 3.26
N GLN A 129 1.94 -0.84 2.80
CA GLN A 129 1.74 -1.17 1.40
C GLN A 129 0.30 -0.87 0.95
N ARG A 130 -0.72 -1.18 1.77
CA ARG A 130 -2.11 -0.79 1.49
C ARG A 130 -2.24 0.72 1.31
N ASN A 131 -1.68 1.49 2.23
CA ASN A 131 -1.78 2.95 2.21
C ASN A 131 -1.08 3.54 0.97
N ASP A 132 0.09 3.02 0.61
CA ASP A 132 0.82 3.39 -0.61
C ASP A 132 -0.01 3.12 -1.87
N TRP A 133 -0.67 1.96 -1.95
CA TRP A 133 -1.57 1.63 -3.06
C TRP A 133 -2.77 2.59 -3.14
N CYS A 134 -3.44 2.84 -2.01
CA CYS A 134 -4.56 3.77 -1.96
C CYS A 134 -4.13 5.18 -2.40
N GLN A 135 -3.00 5.66 -1.90
CA GLN A 135 -2.46 6.97 -2.26
C GLN A 135 -2.13 7.02 -3.76
N ALA A 136 -1.38 6.05 -4.28
CA ALA A 136 -0.99 6.01 -5.70
C ALA A 136 -2.21 5.98 -6.62
N ILE A 137 -3.21 5.15 -6.33
CA ILE A 137 -4.43 5.06 -7.14
C ILE A 137 -5.22 6.37 -7.11
N ASN A 138 -5.41 6.97 -5.92
CA ASN A 138 -6.17 8.21 -5.79
C ASN A 138 -5.46 9.40 -6.45
N THR A 139 -4.14 9.47 -6.33
CA THR A 139 -3.31 10.48 -7.02
C THR A 139 -3.43 10.33 -8.53
N GLN A 140 -3.33 9.11 -9.05
CA GLN A 140 -3.45 8.83 -10.48
C GLN A 140 -4.84 9.17 -11.02
N SER A 141 -5.88 8.79 -10.29
CA SER A 141 -7.27 9.05 -10.65
C SER A 141 -7.55 10.54 -10.85
N ARG A 142 -7.12 11.37 -9.89
CA ARG A 142 -7.30 12.83 -9.93
C ARG A 142 -6.54 13.45 -11.11
N TYR A 143 -5.27 13.07 -11.28
CA TYR A 143 -4.43 13.60 -12.35
C TYR A 143 -5.05 13.39 -13.74
N PHE A 144 -5.67 12.23 -13.99
CA PHE A 144 -6.30 11.98 -15.28
C PHE A 144 -7.72 12.55 -15.37
N ALA A 145 -8.50 12.56 -14.28
CA ALA A 145 -9.82 13.17 -14.27
C ALA A 145 -9.77 14.66 -14.65
N GLU A 146 -8.83 15.42 -14.06
CA GLU A 146 -8.62 16.85 -14.33
C GLU A 146 -8.21 17.15 -15.78
N ARG A 147 -7.63 16.16 -16.48
CA ARG A 147 -7.16 16.33 -17.87
C ARG A 147 -8.14 15.82 -18.91
N THR A 148 -9.16 15.07 -18.51
CA THR A 148 -10.18 14.52 -19.40
C THR A 148 -11.49 15.30 -19.38
N SER A 149 -11.68 16.23 -18.44
CA SER A 149 -12.81 17.15 -18.45
C SER A 149 -12.53 18.29 -19.45
N PRO A 150 -13.30 18.43 -20.54
CA PRO A 150 -13.23 19.63 -21.38
C PRO A 150 -13.69 20.85 -20.55
N ALA A 151 -12.95 21.95 -20.69
CA ALA A 151 -13.34 23.26 -20.19
C ALA A 151 -14.59 23.78 -20.90
#